data_AF-A0A0W0FVM6-F1
#
_entry.id   AF-A0A0W0FVM6-F1
#
_cell.length_a   1.000
_cell.length_b   1.000
_cell.length_c   1.000
_cell.angle_alpha   90.00
_cell.angle_beta   90.00
_cell.angle_gamma   90.00
#
_symmetry.space_group_name_H-M   'P 1'
#
loop_
_entity.id
_entity.type
_entity.pdbx_description
1 polymer ?
#
loop_
_entity_poly.entity_id
_entity_poly.type
_entity_poly.pdbx_seq_one_letter_code
_entity_poly.pdbx_strand_id
1 'polypeptide(L)'
;MDPVDKFVHAWAKQQIASGGYLPPFTSMQLEARKHESGGNLTQKQEDIIRWCSSALYAGGADTTVSVMRLFFLLMSLYPNVQKRAQAEIDEVVGQDRLPNIGDRDDLPYTNALVKEIVRWAPPAPLGLPHRVTTDDEYMGYRIPEGATNFDPTRYLSDTPQPDPRKFVFGFGRRVCPGAQFAEDSVFFNISRILSTFDISKSVGEDGMGVEPKVEFTSTVTSHVKPFPCRIVLRRGSAGERYLDSASLSG
;
A
#
# COMPACT_ATOMS: atom_id res chain seq x y z
N MET A 1 18.76 21.12 1.81
CA MET A 1 17.43 20.77 1.28
C MET A 1 17.65 19.67 0.26
N ASP A 2 17.06 18.51 0.49
CA ASP A 2 17.30 17.27 -0.25
C ASP A 2 16.95 17.48 -1.75
N PRO A 3 17.71 16.91 -2.71
CA PRO A 3 17.31 16.86 -4.11
C PRO A 3 15.85 16.46 -4.35
N VAL A 4 15.31 15.56 -3.52
CA VAL A 4 13.90 15.12 -3.57
C VAL A 4 12.94 16.26 -3.24
N ASP A 5 13.24 17.05 -2.21
CA ASP A 5 12.38 18.17 -1.77
C ASP A 5 12.21 19.22 -2.89
N LYS A 6 13.29 19.48 -3.64
CA LYS A 6 13.28 20.45 -4.74
C LYS A 6 12.46 19.94 -5.93
N PHE A 7 12.60 18.66 -6.26
CA PHE A 7 11.90 18.05 -7.39
C PHE A 7 10.39 18.06 -7.19
N VAL A 8 9.90 17.60 -6.04
CA VAL A 8 8.45 17.54 -5.75
C VAL A 8 7.84 18.94 -5.77
N HIS A 9 8.53 19.93 -5.19
CA HIS A 9 8.06 21.30 -5.19
C HIS A 9 8.03 21.92 -6.60
N ALA A 10 9.08 21.69 -7.41
CA ALA A 10 9.14 22.18 -8.79
C ALA A 10 8.07 21.53 -9.68
N TRP A 11 7.86 20.22 -9.56
CA TRP A 11 6.82 19.50 -10.28
C TRP A 11 5.43 20.03 -9.93
N ALA A 12 5.13 20.26 -8.64
CA ALA A 12 3.86 20.82 -8.21
C ALA A 12 3.61 22.21 -8.81
N LYS A 13 4.62 23.08 -8.83
CA LYS A 13 4.53 24.39 -9.48
C LYS A 13 4.21 24.26 -10.98
N GLN A 14 4.84 23.32 -11.66
CA GLN A 14 4.61 23.08 -13.09
C GLN A 14 3.18 22.61 -13.37
N GLN A 15 2.64 21.69 -12.55
CA GLN A 15 1.25 21.21 -12.69
C GLN A 15 0.22 22.31 -12.42
N ILE A 16 0.48 23.17 -11.43
CA ILE A 16 -0.39 24.33 -11.16
C ILE A 16 -0.35 25.30 -12.35
N ALA A 17 0.84 25.61 -12.86
CA ALA A 17 1.01 26.54 -13.97
C ALA A 17 0.42 26.00 -15.30
N SER A 18 0.43 24.69 -15.52
CA SER A 18 -0.15 24.07 -16.72
C SER A 18 -1.68 24.04 -16.72
N GLY A 19 -2.32 24.30 -15.58
CA GLY A 19 -3.77 24.17 -15.42
C GLY A 19 -4.29 22.73 -15.47
N GLY A 20 -3.41 21.73 -15.57
CA GLY A 20 -3.76 20.31 -15.63
C GLY A 20 -3.82 19.61 -14.27
N TYR A 21 -3.63 20.35 -13.17
CA TYR A 21 -3.65 19.75 -11.84
C TYR A 21 -5.08 19.43 -11.38
N LEU A 22 -5.26 18.26 -10.79
CA LEU A 22 -6.50 17.94 -10.07
C LEU A 22 -6.48 18.66 -8.71
N PRO A 23 -7.49 19.47 -8.39
CA PRO A 23 -7.55 20.15 -7.11
C PRO A 23 -7.63 19.14 -5.96
N PRO A 24 -6.90 19.36 -4.84
CA PRO A 24 -7.04 18.55 -3.64
C PRO A 24 -8.50 18.41 -3.20
N PHE A 25 -8.83 17.28 -2.58
CA PHE A 25 -10.20 17.01 -2.09
C PHE A 25 -10.81 18.20 -1.34
N THR A 26 -10.07 18.81 -0.42
CA THR A 26 -10.53 19.97 0.33
C THR A 26 -10.91 21.15 -0.56
N SER A 27 -10.05 21.57 -1.49
CA SER A 27 -10.34 22.72 -2.37
C SER A 27 -11.49 22.42 -3.32
N MET A 28 -11.51 21.21 -3.88
CA MET A 28 -12.60 20.75 -4.74
C MET A 28 -13.96 20.81 -4.02
N GLN A 29 -14.03 20.34 -2.76
CA GLN A 29 -15.27 20.37 -1.98
C GLN A 29 -15.67 21.79 -1.55
N LEU A 30 -14.68 22.65 -1.24
CA LEU A 30 -14.93 24.06 -0.91
C LEU A 30 -15.50 24.82 -2.12
N GLU A 31 -14.94 24.60 -3.30
CA GLU A 31 -15.36 25.25 -4.54
C GLU A 31 -16.74 24.75 -4.99
N ALA A 32 -16.94 23.43 -5.06
CA ALA A 32 -18.22 22.84 -5.45
C ALA A 32 -19.38 23.34 -4.57
N ARG A 33 -19.19 23.38 -3.25
CA ARG A 33 -20.27 23.81 -2.33
C ARG A 33 -20.48 25.31 -2.26
N LYS A 34 -19.48 26.13 -2.58
CA LYS A 34 -19.66 27.58 -2.81
C LYS A 34 -20.54 27.83 -4.03
N HIS A 35 -20.34 27.05 -5.10
CA HIS A 35 -21.18 27.11 -6.30
C HIS A 35 -22.63 26.68 -6.01
N GLU A 36 -22.82 25.59 -5.25
CA GLU A 36 -24.17 25.09 -4.89
C GLU A 36 -24.92 26.02 -3.92
N SER A 37 -24.22 26.65 -2.96
CA SER A 37 -24.86 27.45 -1.91
C SER A 37 -25.07 28.93 -2.31
N GLY A 38 -24.57 29.35 -3.49
CA GLY A 38 -24.64 30.74 -3.96
C GLY A 38 -23.95 31.76 -3.03
N GLY A 39 -23.05 31.31 -2.16
CA GLY A 39 -22.50 32.13 -1.08
C GLY A 39 -21.49 31.40 -0.18
N ASN A 40 -21.22 31.98 1.00
CA ASN A 40 -20.30 31.42 1.99
C ASN A 40 -20.85 30.11 2.58
N LEU A 41 -19.96 29.18 2.88
CA LEU A 41 -20.29 27.91 3.52
C LEU A 41 -20.79 28.14 4.95
N THR A 42 -21.76 27.34 5.37
CA THR A 42 -22.13 27.27 6.78
C THR A 42 -21.01 26.61 7.59
N GLN A 43 -20.91 26.94 8.89
CA GLN A 43 -19.93 26.32 9.79
C GLN A 43 -20.00 24.79 9.75
N LYS A 44 -21.21 24.23 9.69
CA LYS A 44 -21.42 22.78 9.60
C LYS A 44 -20.85 22.18 8.32
N GLN A 45 -21.00 22.86 7.17
CA GLN A 45 -20.41 22.40 5.91
C GLN A 45 -18.88 22.48 5.95
N GLU A 46 -18.32 23.54 6.52
CA GLU A 46 -16.87 23.64 6.72
C GLU A 46 -16.33 22.53 7.63
N ASP A 47 -17.03 22.27 8.75
CA ASP A 47 -16.64 21.21 9.68
C ASP A 47 -16.71 19.84 8.99
N ILE A 48 -17.75 19.55 8.20
CA ILE A 48 -17.84 18.30 7.43
C ILE A 48 -16.64 18.17 6.48
N ILE A 49 -16.31 19.21 5.72
CA ILE A 49 -15.16 19.17 4.79
C ILE A 49 -13.88 18.92 5.57
N ARG A 50 -13.66 19.66 6.68
CA ARG A 50 -12.48 19.51 7.54
C ARG A 50 -12.36 18.08 8.08
N TRP A 51 -13.42 17.55 8.68
CA TRP A 51 -13.42 16.22 9.27
C TRP A 51 -13.25 15.12 8.22
N CYS A 52 -13.86 15.25 7.05
CA CYS A 52 -13.65 14.32 5.94
C CYS A 52 -12.19 14.36 5.44
N SER A 53 -11.61 15.54 5.25
CA SER A 53 -10.22 15.68 4.82
C SER A 53 -9.24 15.09 5.83
N SER A 54 -9.45 15.36 7.13
CA SER A 54 -8.63 14.77 8.20
C SER A 54 -8.76 13.25 8.26
N ALA A 55 -9.98 12.72 8.13
CA ALA A 55 -10.21 11.28 8.15
C ALA A 55 -9.59 10.56 6.95
N LEU A 56 -9.67 11.16 5.74
CA LEU A 56 -9.02 10.64 4.53
C LEU A 56 -7.51 10.56 4.71
N TYR A 57 -6.90 11.65 5.21
CA TYR A 57 -5.46 11.69 5.45
C TYR A 57 -5.03 10.67 6.52
N ALA A 58 -5.67 10.69 7.69
CA ALA A 58 -5.31 9.80 8.79
C ALA A 58 -5.51 8.32 8.44
N GLY A 59 -6.60 7.98 7.76
CA GLY A 59 -6.92 6.60 7.39
C GLY A 59 -6.03 6.05 6.27
N GLY A 60 -5.63 6.87 5.30
CA GLY A 60 -4.85 6.43 4.14
C GLY A 60 -3.33 6.53 4.30
N ALA A 61 -2.84 7.52 5.06
CA ALA A 61 -1.41 7.81 5.13
C ALA A 61 -0.62 6.73 5.89
N ASP A 62 -1.13 6.28 7.04
CA ASP A 62 -0.36 5.37 7.92
C ASP A 62 -0.58 3.90 7.57
N THR A 63 -1.81 3.53 7.20
CA THR A 63 -2.15 2.14 6.86
C THR A 63 -1.42 1.65 5.61
N THR A 64 -1.36 2.48 4.57
CA THR A 64 -0.63 2.17 3.34
C THR A 64 0.86 2.00 3.62
N VAL A 65 1.45 2.87 4.47
CA VAL A 65 2.86 2.77 4.86
C VAL A 65 3.14 1.43 5.58
N SER A 66 2.23 0.96 6.43
CA SER A 66 2.35 -0.35 7.07
C SER A 66 2.38 -1.49 6.04
N VAL A 67 1.45 -1.50 5.08
CA VAL A 67 1.43 -2.51 4.00
C VAL A 67 2.72 -2.46 3.18
N MET A 68 3.21 -1.27 2.85
CA MET A 68 4.43 -1.11 2.05
C MET A 68 5.66 -1.63 2.79
N ARG A 69 5.82 -1.32 4.09
CA ARG A 69 6.91 -1.86 4.91
C ARG A 69 6.88 -3.38 4.95
N LEU A 70 5.69 -3.94 5.14
CA LEU A 70 5.50 -5.38 5.15
C LEU A 70 5.84 -6.02 3.79
N PHE A 71 5.41 -5.39 2.70
CA PHE A 71 5.75 -5.81 1.35
C PHE A 71 7.28 -5.91 1.18
N PHE A 72 8.05 -4.89 1.57
CA PHE A 72 9.51 -4.95 1.50
C PHE A 72 10.11 -6.10 2.32
N LEU A 73 9.58 -6.35 3.52
CA LEU A 73 9.99 -7.48 4.35
C LEU A 73 9.76 -8.81 3.61
N LEU A 74 8.54 -9.04 3.16
CA LEU A 74 8.14 -10.31 2.57
C LEU A 74 8.87 -10.58 1.26
N MET A 75 9.11 -9.56 0.44
CA MET A 75 9.89 -9.72 -0.80
C MET A 75 11.35 -10.08 -0.49
N SER A 76 11.93 -9.54 0.60
CA SER A 76 13.27 -9.93 1.06
C SER A 76 13.37 -11.39 1.51
N LEU A 77 12.29 -11.94 2.04
CA LEU A 77 12.20 -13.31 2.57
C LEU A 77 11.83 -14.34 1.50
N TYR A 78 11.02 -13.96 0.51
CA TYR A 78 10.42 -14.85 -0.47
C TYR A 78 10.75 -14.43 -1.92
N PRO A 79 12.03 -14.48 -2.35
CA PRO A 79 12.46 -13.98 -3.67
C PRO A 79 11.80 -14.72 -4.85
N ASN A 80 11.39 -15.97 -4.67
CA ASN A 80 10.66 -16.72 -5.72
C ASN A 80 9.25 -16.14 -5.95
N VAL A 81 8.59 -15.65 -4.90
CA VAL A 81 7.28 -14.99 -5.00
C VAL A 81 7.42 -13.68 -5.75
N GLN A 82 8.45 -12.89 -5.41
CA GLN A 82 8.80 -11.65 -6.10
C GLN A 82 9.05 -11.89 -7.60
N LYS A 83 9.92 -12.85 -7.94
CA LYS A 83 10.26 -13.16 -9.34
C LYS A 83 9.06 -13.58 -10.17
N ARG A 84 8.11 -14.31 -9.57
CA ARG A 84 6.88 -14.71 -10.26
C ARG A 84 5.97 -13.53 -10.55
N ALA A 85 5.79 -12.61 -9.60
CA ALA A 85 5.02 -11.38 -9.84
C ALA A 85 5.68 -10.48 -10.89
N GLN A 86 7.01 -10.36 -10.83
CA GLN A 86 7.80 -9.69 -11.86
C GLN A 86 7.59 -10.28 -13.26
N ALA A 87 7.61 -11.61 -13.39
CA ALA A 87 7.40 -12.28 -14.67
C ALA A 87 5.99 -12.02 -15.25
N GLU A 88 4.95 -12.06 -14.41
CA GLU A 88 3.59 -11.71 -14.84
C GLU A 88 3.50 -10.26 -15.33
N ILE A 89 4.09 -9.32 -14.58
CA ILE A 89 4.10 -7.91 -14.98
C ILE A 89 4.84 -7.71 -16.30
N ASP A 90 6.00 -8.35 -16.49
CA ASP A 90 6.77 -8.26 -17.73
C ASP A 90 6.01 -8.81 -18.93
N GLU A 91 5.23 -9.88 -18.75
CA GLU A 91 4.42 -10.51 -19.80
C GLU A 91 3.25 -9.62 -20.23
N VAL A 92 2.55 -9.01 -19.26
CA VAL A 92 1.30 -8.26 -19.51
C VAL A 92 1.58 -6.80 -19.89
N VAL A 93 2.50 -6.15 -19.18
CA VAL A 93 2.78 -4.71 -19.32
C VAL A 93 3.96 -4.46 -20.25
N GLY A 94 4.91 -5.41 -20.33
CA GLY A 94 6.19 -5.21 -21.00
C GLY A 94 7.15 -4.34 -20.19
N GLN A 95 8.29 -3.99 -20.80
CA GLN A 95 9.36 -3.19 -20.16
C GLN A 95 9.40 -1.73 -20.63
N ASP A 96 8.52 -1.34 -21.56
CA ASP A 96 8.55 -0.01 -22.18
C ASP A 96 7.74 1.05 -21.45
N ARG A 97 6.88 0.65 -20.51
CA ARG A 97 6.08 1.54 -19.68
C ARG A 97 5.89 0.97 -18.28
N LEU A 98 5.55 1.84 -17.33
CA LEU A 98 5.16 1.41 -15.98
C LEU A 98 3.71 0.87 -15.98
N PRO A 99 3.38 -0.06 -15.05
CA PRO A 99 2.01 -0.46 -14.80
C PRO A 99 1.13 0.73 -14.38
N ASN A 100 -0.12 0.69 -14.82
CA ASN A 100 -1.18 1.62 -14.44
C ASN A 100 -2.42 0.85 -13.97
N ILE A 101 -3.44 1.57 -13.46
CA ILE A 101 -4.62 0.93 -12.85
C ILE A 101 -5.43 0.10 -13.85
N GLY A 102 -5.40 0.43 -15.14
CA GLY A 102 -6.08 -0.31 -16.20
C GLY A 102 -5.50 -1.71 -16.42
N ASP A 103 -4.25 -1.96 -16.01
CA ASP A 103 -3.62 -3.28 -16.14
C ASP A 103 -4.06 -4.25 -15.02
N ARG A 104 -4.86 -3.79 -14.03
CA ARG A 104 -5.13 -4.54 -12.81
C ARG A 104 -5.83 -5.87 -13.07
N ASP A 105 -6.82 -5.90 -13.96
CA ASP A 105 -7.61 -7.11 -14.22
C ASP A 105 -6.77 -8.19 -14.94
N ASP A 106 -5.73 -7.77 -15.65
CA ASP A 106 -4.81 -8.64 -16.38
C ASP A 106 -3.61 -9.12 -15.52
N LEU A 107 -3.50 -8.68 -14.26
CA LEU A 107 -2.42 -9.04 -13.32
C LEU A 107 -2.93 -9.88 -12.12
N PRO A 108 -3.45 -11.09 -12.34
CA PRO A 108 -4.12 -11.89 -11.30
C PRO A 108 -3.19 -12.33 -10.17
N TYR A 109 -1.94 -12.71 -10.45
CA TYR A 109 -0.96 -13.13 -9.44
C TYR A 109 -0.50 -11.94 -8.59
N THR A 110 -0.27 -10.79 -9.21
CA THR A 110 0.08 -9.56 -8.50
C THR A 110 -1.06 -9.10 -7.60
N ASN A 111 -2.32 -9.21 -8.05
CA ASN A 111 -3.49 -9.02 -7.19
C ASN A 111 -3.52 -10.00 -6.01
N ALA A 112 -3.22 -11.29 -6.25
CA ALA A 112 -3.18 -12.29 -5.19
C ALA A 112 -2.08 -12.00 -4.16
N LEU A 113 -0.91 -11.54 -4.61
CA LEU A 113 0.18 -11.11 -3.75
C LEU A 113 -0.24 -9.96 -2.83
N VAL A 114 -0.89 -8.92 -3.39
CA VAL A 114 -1.43 -7.80 -2.60
C VAL A 114 -2.40 -8.28 -1.53
N LYS A 115 -3.34 -9.18 -1.89
CA LYS A 115 -4.28 -9.77 -0.93
C LYS A 115 -3.56 -10.52 0.19
N GLU A 116 -2.53 -11.28 -0.14
CA GLU A 116 -1.79 -12.05 0.86
C GLU A 116 -0.99 -11.16 1.80
N ILE A 117 -0.38 -10.08 1.31
CA ILE A 117 0.32 -9.12 2.17
C ILE A 117 -0.66 -8.52 3.18
N VAL A 118 -1.83 -8.08 2.73
CA VAL A 118 -2.88 -7.53 3.60
C VAL A 118 -3.47 -8.60 4.54
N ARG A 119 -3.53 -9.88 4.13
CA ARG A 119 -3.94 -10.99 5.01
C ARG A 119 -2.91 -11.26 6.10
N TRP A 120 -1.62 -11.17 5.79
CA TRP A 120 -0.56 -11.61 6.69
C TRP A 120 -0.36 -10.70 7.89
N ALA A 121 -0.30 -9.41 7.64
CA ALA A 121 -0.43 -8.43 8.71
C ALA A 121 -1.29 -7.27 8.19
N PRO A 122 -2.62 -7.38 8.39
CA PRO A 122 -3.51 -6.29 8.06
C PRO A 122 -3.08 -5.04 8.84
N PRO A 123 -3.05 -3.84 8.24
CA PRO A 123 -2.62 -2.61 8.95
C PRO A 123 -3.42 -2.32 10.21
N ALA A 124 -4.69 -2.76 10.22
CA ALA A 124 -5.57 -2.77 11.39
C ALA A 124 -6.04 -4.21 11.62
N PRO A 125 -5.19 -5.10 12.18
CA PRO A 125 -5.46 -6.53 12.26
C PRO A 125 -6.63 -6.89 13.17
N LEU A 126 -7.04 -5.95 14.03
CA LEU A 126 -8.18 -6.06 14.94
C LEU A 126 -9.34 -5.15 14.53
N GLY A 127 -9.26 -4.46 13.39
CA GLY A 127 -10.10 -3.30 13.10
C GLY A 127 -9.91 -2.19 14.14
N LEU A 128 -10.88 -1.28 14.28
CA LEU A 128 -10.93 -0.45 15.48
C LEU A 128 -11.18 -1.36 16.70
N PRO A 129 -10.42 -1.23 17.80
CA PRO A 129 -10.46 -2.22 18.87
C PRO A 129 -11.85 -2.41 19.47
N HIS A 130 -12.27 -3.67 19.54
CA HIS A 130 -13.06 -4.18 20.65
C HIS A 130 -12.21 -5.28 21.32
N ARG A 131 -11.94 -5.15 22.62
CA ARG A 131 -11.04 -6.03 23.38
C ARG A 131 -11.83 -7.14 24.07
N VAL A 132 -11.43 -8.39 23.88
CA VAL A 132 -11.80 -9.51 24.76
C VAL A 132 -10.67 -9.66 25.80
N THR A 133 -11.00 -9.71 27.09
CA THR A 133 -10.03 -9.57 28.21
C THR A 133 -9.45 -10.87 28.73
N THR A 134 -9.84 -12.01 28.14
CA THR A 134 -9.50 -13.37 28.56
C THR A 134 -9.61 -14.31 27.36
N ASP A 135 -9.08 -15.53 27.47
CA ASP A 135 -9.33 -16.64 26.53
C ASP A 135 -10.80 -16.71 26.12
N ASP A 136 -11.04 -16.98 24.83
CA ASP A 136 -12.37 -17.13 24.25
C ASP A 136 -12.45 -18.40 23.39
N GLU A 137 -13.67 -18.86 23.18
CA GLU A 137 -13.97 -20.05 22.41
C GLU A 137 -15.06 -19.76 21.39
N TYR A 138 -14.75 -19.99 20.12
CA TYR A 138 -15.68 -19.77 19.03
C TYR A 138 -15.85 -21.05 18.21
N MET A 139 -17.09 -21.56 18.14
CA MET A 139 -17.45 -22.75 17.36
C MET A 139 -16.61 -24.00 17.71
N GLY A 140 -16.29 -24.19 19.00
CA GLY A 140 -15.48 -25.31 19.49
C GLY A 140 -13.97 -25.15 19.23
N TYR A 141 -13.54 -24.00 18.71
CA TYR A 141 -12.14 -23.64 18.57
C TYR A 141 -11.75 -22.67 19.66
N ARG A 142 -10.81 -23.10 20.50
CA ARG A 142 -10.10 -22.20 21.41
C ARG A 142 -9.32 -21.19 20.59
N ILE A 143 -9.50 -19.90 20.86
CA ILE A 143 -8.71 -18.83 20.27
C ILE A 143 -7.65 -18.43 21.31
N PRO A 144 -6.45 -19.02 21.27
CA PRO A 144 -5.37 -18.64 22.18
C PRO A 144 -4.78 -17.30 21.77
N GLU A 145 -4.17 -16.65 22.75
CA GLU A 145 -3.39 -15.43 22.57
C GLU A 145 -2.22 -15.65 21.56
N GLY A 146 -2.37 -15.22 20.30
CA GLY A 146 -1.30 -14.89 19.31
C GLY A 146 -0.67 -15.97 18.38
N ALA A 147 -1.21 -16.29 17.18
CA ALA A 147 -0.59 -17.21 16.17
C ALA A 147 -0.66 -16.75 14.67
N THR A 148 0.33 -17.11 13.79
CA THR A 148 0.42 -16.73 12.34
C THR A 148 1.25 -17.65 11.37
N ASN A 149 0.88 -17.75 10.06
CA ASN A 149 1.63 -18.38 8.90
C ASN A 149 1.39 -17.60 7.55
N PHE A 150 2.35 -17.54 6.60
CA PHE A 150 2.30 -16.85 5.27
C PHE A 150 2.32 -17.81 4.07
N ASP A 151 1.33 -17.75 3.18
CA ASP A 151 1.38 -18.44 1.86
C ASP A 151 0.32 -17.83 0.91
N PRO A 152 0.72 -17.04 -0.11
CA PRO A 152 -0.20 -16.41 -1.07
C PRO A 152 -0.98 -17.38 -1.95
N THR A 153 -0.49 -18.60 -2.14
CA THR A 153 -1.09 -19.57 -3.07
C THR A 153 -2.46 -20.06 -2.60
N ARG A 154 -2.78 -19.85 -1.31
CA ARG A 154 -4.10 -20.12 -0.72
C ARG A 154 -5.27 -19.38 -1.38
N TYR A 155 -5.00 -18.37 -2.22
CA TYR A 155 -6.01 -17.63 -2.98
C TYR A 155 -6.06 -18.02 -4.46
N LEU A 156 -5.22 -18.95 -4.90
CA LEU A 156 -5.08 -19.41 -6.28
C LEU A 156 -5.46 -20.89 -6.46
N SER A 157 -5.91 -21.58 -5.41
CA SER A 157 -6.32 -22.99 -5.45
C SER A 157 -7.72 -23.17 -6.05
N ASP A 158 -8.04 -24.42 -6.43
CA ASP A 158 -9.39 -24.82 -6.90
C ASP A 158 -10.49 -24.51 -5.87
N THR A 159 -10.11 -24.47 -4.59
CA THR A 159 -10.92 -23.97 -3.47
C THR A 159 -10.18 -22.83 -2.78
N PRO A 160 -10.28 -21.58 -3.27
CA PRO A 160 -9.54 -20.46 -2.71
C PRO A 160 -10.10 -20.07 -1.34
N GLN A 161 -9.22 -19.64 -0.44
CA GLN A 161 -9.62 -19.06 0.85
C GLN A 161 -10.52 -17.84 0.65
N PRO A 162 -11.46 -17.56 1.59
CA PRO A 162 -12.32 -16.40 1.50
C PRO A 162 -11.54 -15.11 1.34
N ASP A 163 -11.96 -14.28 0.38
CA ASP A 163 -11.30 -13.02 0.07
C ASP A 163 -11.30 -12.08 1.29
N PRO A 164 -10.13 -11.74 1.85
CA PRO A 164 -10.04 -10.94 3.07
C PRO A 164 -10.68 -9.56 2.91
N ARG A 165 -10.69 -9.02 1.69
CA ARG A 165 -11.27 -7.70 1.39
C ARG A 165 -12.75 -7.60 1.74
N LYS A 166 -13.45 -8.73 1.78
CA LYS A 166 -14.88 -8.79 2.17
C LYS A 166 -15.12 -8.45 3.65
N PHE A 167 -14.08 -8.45 4.49
CA PHE A 167 -14.22 -8.27 5.92
C PHE A 167 -13.13 -7.40 6.58
N VAL A 168 -11.91 -7.32 6.03
CA VAL A 168 -10.81 -6.51 6.62
C VAL A 168 -11.09 -5.01 6.59
N PHE A 169 -11.99 -4.55 5.72
CA PHE A 169 -12.46 -3.17 5.65
C PHE A 169 -13.75 -2.94 6.47
N GLY A 170 -14.15 -3.90 7.31
CA GLY A 170 -15.43 -3.88 8.03
C GLY A 170 -16.62 -4.19 7.12
N PHE A 171 -17.82 -4.10 7.68
CA PHE A 171 -19.08 -4.42 6.98
C PHE A 171 -20.24 -3.50 7.40
N GLY A 172 -21.30 -3.49 6.60
CA GLY A 172 -22.51 -2.71 6.88
C GLY A 172 -22.29 -1.19 6.84
N ARG A 173 -23.03 -0.45 7.68
CA ARG A 173 -23.03 1.03 7.70
C ARG A 173 -21.69 1.69 8.04
N ARG A 174 -20.68 0.90 8.44
CA ARG A 174 -19.34 1.36 8.86
C ARG A 174 -18.22 0.73 8.04
N VAL A 175 -18.54 0.15 6.89
CA VAL A 175 -17.52 -0.30 5.93
C VAL A 175 -16.59 0.87 5.58
N CYS A 176 -15.30 0.59 5.47
CA CYS A 176 -14.28 1.59 5.19
C CYS A 176 -14.61 2.34 3.89
N PRO A 177 -14.88 3.66 3.94
CA PRO A 177 -15.19 4.42 2.74
C PRO A 177 -13.98 4.58 1.82
N GLY A 178 -12.76 4.37 2.33
CA GLY A 178 -11.51 4.44 1.58
C GLY A 178 -11.01 3.10 1.03
N ALA A 179 -11.79 2.02 1.12
CA ALA A 179 -11.33 0.67 0.77
C ALA A 179 -10.78 0.59 -0.67
N GLN A 180 -11.52 1.14 -1.65
CA GLN A 180 -11.08 1.15 -3.05
C GLN A 180 -9.77 1.90 -3.24
N PHE A 181 -9.68 3.12 -2.70
CA PHE A 181 -8.46 3.93 -2.78
C PHE A 181 -7.26 3.24 -2.14
N ALA A 182 -7.45 2.60 -0.98
CA ALA A 182 -6.40 1.86 -0.30
C ALA A 182 -5.95 0.64 -1.12
N GLU A 183 -6.90 -0.12 -1.67
CA GLU A 183 -6.60 -1.27 -2.53
C GLU A 183 -5.83 -0.88 -3.79
N ASP A 184 -6.30 0.15 -4.50
CA ASP A 184 -5.68 0.63 -5.73
C ASP A 184 -4.29 1.19 -5.46
N SER A 185 -4.13 1.98 -4.40
CA SER A 185 -2.85 2.57 -4.01
C SER A 185 -1.83 1.49 -3.63
N VAL A 186 -2.24 0.52 -2.81
CA VAL A 186 -1.39 -0.60 -2.41
C VAL A 186 -0.99 -1.43 -3.63
N PHE A 187 -1.96 -1.79 -4.47
CA PHE A 187 -1.71 -2.53 -5.70
C PHE A 187 -0.69 -1.81 -6.58
N PHE A 188 -0.95 -0.54 -6.88
CA PHE A 188 -0.10 0.26 -7.76
C PHE A 188 1.34 0.40 -7.23
N ASN A 189 1.51 0.69 -5.95
CA ASN A 189 2.83 0.82 -5.34
C ASN A 189 3.58 -0.51 -5.36
N ILE A 190 2.92 -1.60 -4.97
CA ILE A 190 3.52 -2.94 -4.98
C ILE A 190 3.93 -3.35 -6.40
N SER A 191 3.02 -3.23 -7.37
CA SER A 191 3.30 -3.58 -8.77
C SER A 191 4.49 -2.80 -9.34
N ARG A 192 4.55 -1.48 -9.06
CA ARG A 192 5.67 -0.63 -9.53
C ARG A 192 6.99 -0.93 -8.84
N ILE A 193 6.98 -1.23 -7.55
CA ILE A 193 8.22 -1.57 -6.85
C ILE A 193 8.73 -2.93 -7.33
N LEU A 194 7.84 -3.91 -7.50
CA LEU A 194 8.20 -5.21 -8.06
C LEU A 194 8.77 -5.10 -9.47
N SER A 195 8.15 -4.29 -10.34
CA SER A 195 8.64 -4.09 -11.70
C SER A 195 10.03 -3.44 -11.75
N THR A 196 10.44 -2.73 -10.70
CA THR A 196 11.61 -1.84 -10.71
C THR A 196 12.78 -2.35 -9.86
N PHE A 197 12.52 -3.02 -8.75
CA PHE A 197 13.54 -3.35 -7.76
C PHE A 197 13.53 -4.85 -7.41
N ASP A 198 14.71 -5.37 -7.08
CA ASP A 198 14.91 -6.62 -6.36
C ASP A 198 15.12 -6.31 -4.86
N ILE A 199 14.39 -6.99 -3.99
CA ILE A 199 14.44 -6.78 -2.54
C ILE A 199 14.95 -8.09 -1.92
N SER A 200 15.97 -8.02 -1.07
CA SER A 200 16.64 -9.18 -0.49
C SER A 200 17.07 -8.92 0.95
N LYS A 201 17.43 -9.98 1.68
CA LYS A 201 18.00 -9.85 3.03
C LYS A 201 19.23 -8.95 3.00
N SER A 202 19.41 -8.12 4.03
CA SER A 202 20.68 -7.42 4.21
C SER A 202 21.80 -8.44 4.42
N VAL A 203 23.01 -8.10 3.99
CA VAL A 203 24.20 -8.93 4.20
C VAL A 203 24.88 -8.47 5.49
N GLY A 204 25.14 -9.40 6.40
CA GLY A 204 25.86 -9.15 7.64
C GLY A 204 27.35 -8.95 7.40
N GLU A 205 28.09 -8.59 8.45
CA GLU A 205 29.57 -8.45 8.39
C GLU A 205 30.28 -9.75 7.98
N ASP A 206 29.60 -10.88 8.15
CA ASP A 206 30.03 -12.25 7.79
C ASP A 206 29.75 -12.62 6.33
N GLY A 207 29.13 -11.74 5.54
CA GLY A 207 28.74 -12.02 4.16
C GLY A 207 27.47 -12.87 4.02
N MET A 208 26.80 -13.22 5.12
CA MET A 208 25.57 -14.04 5.11
C MET A 208 24.32 -13.16 5.18
N GLY A 209 23.19 -13.68 4.68
CA GLY A 209 21.91 -12.99 4.77
C GLY A 209 21.42 -12.90 6.22
N VAL A 210 21.16 -11.69 6.71
CA VAL A 210 20.58 -11.46 8.04
C VAL A 210 19.08 -11.77 7.98
N GLU A 211 18.62 -12.70 8.83
CA GLU A 211 17.20 -12.97 8.98
C GLU A 211 16.51 -11.81 9.70
N PRO A 212 15.56 -11.09 9.08
CA PRO A 212 14.83 -10.03 9.75
C PRO A 212 13.90 -10.62 10.81
N LYS A 213 13.99 -10.11 12.05
CA LYS A 213 13.04 -10.46 13.10
C LYS A 213 11.66 -9.90 12.77
N VAL A 214 10.65 -10.76 12.76
CA VAL A 214 9.25 -10.37 12.57
C VAL A 214 8.69 -9.90 13.91
N GLU A 215 8.72 -8.60 14.14
CA GLU A 215 8.15 -7.97 15.32
C GLU A 215 7.23 -6.83 14.91
N PHE A 216 6.11 -6.69 15.62
CA PHE A 216 5.12 -5.65 15.35
C PHE A 216 5.05 -4.63 16.48
N THR A 217 4.65 -3.40 16.15
CA THR A 217 4.25 -2.40 17.13
C THR A 217 2.86 -2.70 17.67
N SER A 218 2.63 -2.40 18.94
CA SER A 218 1.34 -2.57 19.64
C SER A 218 0.47 -1.30 19.59
N THR A 219 0.65 -0.47 18.55
CA THR A 219 -0.07 0.81 18.37
C THR A 219 -1.43 0.62 17.68
N VAL A 220 -2.23 1.69 17.59
CA VAL A 220 -3.56 1.68 16.92
C VAL A 220 -3.48 1.11 15.50
N THR A 221 -2.40 1.41 14.79
CA THR A 221 -1.98 0.76 13.55
C THR A 221 -0.80 -0.16 13.85
N SER A 222 -0.87 -1.40 13.38
CA SER A 222 0.23 -2.35 13.56
C SER A 222 1.27 -2.12 12.47
N HIS A 223 2.51 -1.83 12.87
CA HIS A 223 3.64 -1.68 11.96
C HIS A 223 4.66 -2.76 12.25
N VAL A 224 5.24 -3.35 11.21
CA VAL A 224 6.48 -4.12 11.37
C VAL A 224 7.55 -3.15 11.89
N LYS A 225 8.26 -3.54 12.96
CA LYS A 225 9.40 -2.76 13.48
C LYS A 225 10.50 -2.64 12.42
N PRO A 226 11.37 -1.61 12.48
CA PRO A 226 12.48 -1.48 11.54
C PRO A 226 13.30 -2.77 11.43
N PHE A 227 13.50 -3.24 10.20
CA PHE A 227 14.30 -4.42 9.88
C PHE A 227 15.26 -4.08 8.73
N PRO A 228 16.46 -4.68 8.69
CA PRO A 228 17.40 -4.42 7.63
C PRO A 228 17.01 -5.20 6.36
N CYS A 229 17.06 -4.53 5.20
CA CYS A 229 16.87 -5.15 3.90
C CYS A 229 17.76 -4.46 2.86
N ARG A 230 18.01 -5.17 1.76
CA ARG A 230 18.76 -4.67 0.61
C ARG A 230 17.81 -4.50 -0.57
N ILE A 231 17.75 -3.30 -1.13
CA ILE A 231 16.94 -2.95 -2.29
C ILE A 231 17.91 -2.58 -3.41
N VAL A 232 17.82 -3.28 -4.55
CA VAL A 232 18.65 -3.01 -5.73
C VAL A 232 17.78 -2.85 -6.96
N LEU A 233 18.21 -2.03 -7.91
CA LEU A 233 17.51 -1.87 -9.17
C LEU A 233 17.55 -3.17 -9.98
N ARG A 234 16.42 -3.55 -10.55
CA ARG A 234 16.32 -4.73 -11.41
C ARG A 234 16.90 -4.41 -12.79
N ARG A 235 17.83 -5.25 -13.26
CA ARG A 235 18.44 -5.10 -14.59
C ARG A 235 17.39 -5.19 -15.70
N GLY A 236 17.41 -4.24 -16.65
CA GLY A 236 16.46 -4.16 -17.77
C GLY A 236 15.08 -3.63 -17.39
N SER A 237 14.87 -3.20 -16.15
CA SER A 237 13.58 -2.62 -15.74
C SER A 237 13.37 -1.23 -16.34
N ALA A 238 12.10 -0.83 -16.50
CA ALA A 238 11.74 0.54 -16.88
C ALA A 238 12.37 1.60 -15.93
N GLY A 239 12.70 1.23 -14.69
CA GLY A 239 13.40 2.07 -13.71
C GLY A 239 14.80 2.52 -14.12
N GLU A 240 15.54 1.71 -14.88
CA GLU A 240 16.87 2.09 -15.41
C GLU A 240 16.76 3.33 -16.31
N ARG A 241 15.73 3.38 -17.15
CA ARG A 241 15.47 4.49 -18.08
C ARG A 241 15.19 5.82 -17.34
N TYR A 242 14.58 5.75 -16.16
CA TYR A 242 14.29 6.95 -15.35
C TYR A 242 15.57 7.53 -14.72
N LEU A 243 16.52 6.69 -14.29
CA LEU A 243 17.80 7.14 -13.74
C LEU A 243 18.69 7.75 -14.84
N ASP A 244 18.71 7.14 -16.03
CA ASP A 244 19.46 7.66 -17.18
C ASP A 244 18.90 9.02 -17.64
N SER A 245 17.57 9.18 -17.68
CA SER A 245 16.93 10.46 -18.02
C SER A 245 17.17 11.56 -16.97
N ALA A 246 17.32 11.19 -15.68
CA ALA A 246 17.65 12.13 -14.62
C ALA A 246 19.11 12.57 -14.68
N SER A 247 20.03 11.68 -15.08
CA SER A 247 21.45 12.02 -15.27
C SER A 247 21.74 12.89 -16.50
N LEU A 248 20.81 12.96 -17.47
CA LEU A 248 20.90 13.86 -18.64
C LEU A 248 20.38 15.28 -18.38
N SER A 249 20.01 15.60 -17.13
CA SER A 249 19.54 16.93 -16.70
C SER A 249 20.43 17.63 -15.66
N GLY A 250 21.66 17.12 -15.47
CA GLY A 250 22.70 17.72 -14.62
C GLY A 250 23.67 18.61 -15.39
#